data_AF-A0AAW1HLV5-F1
#
_entry.id   AF-A0AAW1HLV5-F1
#
_cell.length_a   1.000
_cell.length_b   1.000
_cell.length_c   1.000
_cell.angle_alpha   90.00
_cell.angle_beta   90.00
_cell.angle_gamma   90.00
#
_symmetry.space_group_name_H-M   'P 1'
#
loop_
_entity.id
_entity.type
_entity.pdbx_description
1 polymer ?
#
loop_
_entity_poly.entity_id
_entity_poly.type
_entity_poly.pdbx_seq_one_letter_code
_entity_poly.pdbx_strand_id
1 'polypeptide(L)'
;MDTNKQFVRILQSKKSFLLFFLFIFLIVFPILKFETTKVFFQNSNDVKEKLYFPFIVESNSVEKPIELIIENTVSFPDFVLVILTTDADVSVFQNVAENRIDCFYQKHESDRRIVYPSLSVDGYDGGGSRWIVRCPLPPPTHSGSVRLEVKTDTVTGFDWVVRMKGNQTVMSWGNMLAYEASFDGDATVAVFVKGLGLNGEIKSDPSQFTCRFGKDFALVTKAVTAAQEVIRCPLPQGLTQSGISENGEEIQVTVERAIESKVRGRDSIVPSIAKLHKNKNNYNYNDNAYKHELCACTMVWNQAGFIREWIMYHGWLGIQRWFLYDNNSDDELKEVISDLNLENYNVSRHAWPWIKSQEAGFAHCLLRARDQCEWVAFFDVDEFYNIPTSNLGNNALHDLVHNISTSSPLTGQIRIDCFNFGPSGLKVSPSEGVALGYTCRLKGNVRHKSILRPEAVDESLLNRIHHFELKTGFAQRSLPHKIAMINHYKYQVWNVFKAKFVRRVSAYVTDWQEKTNEESNDRTPGLGTEAIEPEDWHLRFCQVWDTRLKDFILANLVDPNTNLLPWQRST
;
A
#
# COMPACT_ATOMS: atom_id res chain seq x y z
N MET A 1 55.95 13.48 5.38
CA MET A 1 56.89 14.54 5.77
C MET A 1 56.64 15.74 4.88
N ASP A 2 55.96 16.72 5.48
CA ASP A 2 56.01 18.16 5.29
C ASP A 2 56.08 18.87 3.92
N THR A 3 55.06 19.72 3.78
CA THR A 3 55.07 21.13 3.34
C THR A 3 55.10 21.44 1.85
N ASN A 4 54.02 21.98 1.27
CA ASN A 4 53.53 23.38 1.32
C ASN A 4 54.42 24.41 0.61
N LYS A 5 53.91 24.99 -0.48
CA LYS A 5 53.70 26.44 -0.73
C LYS A 5 53.23 26.62 -2.20
N GLN A 6 51.97 26.93 -2.46
CA GLN A 6 51.28 28.24 -2.41
C GLN A 6 51.77 29.30 -3.41
N PHE A 7 50.76 30.03 -3.91
CA PHE A 7 50.70 31.36 -4.53
C PHE A 7 50.40 31.39 -6.04
N VAL A 8 49.49 32.19 -6.64
CA VAL A 8 48.31 33.01 -6.23
C VAL A 8 47.95 33.88 -7.45
N ARG A 9 46.65 34.04 -7.79
CA ARG A 9 45.99 35.21 -8.48
C ARG A 9 46.45 35.54 -9.94
N ILE A 10 45.76 36.24 -10.85
CA ILE A 10 44.46 36.92 -11.04
C ILE A 10 44.46 37.47 -12.49
N LEU A 11 43.27 37.54 -13.15
CA LEU A 11 42.81 38.40 -14.29
C LEU A 11 43.77 38.69 -15.48
N GLN A 12 43.37 38.67 -16.77
CA GLN A 12 42.39 39.59 -17.41
C GLN A 12 42.30 39.31 -18.95
N SER A 13 41.25 39.86 -19.60
CA SER A 13 41.01 40.05 -21.07
C SER A 13 40.11 38.99 -21.75
N LYS A 14 38.77 39.14 -21.92
CA LYS A 14 37.88 40.08 -22.66
C LYS A 14 37.88 39.99 -24.21
N LYS A 15 36.73 39.49 -24.69
CA LYS A 15 35.83 39.99 -25.78
C LYS A 15 36.15 39.73 -27.26
N SER A 16 35.06 39.31 -27.91
CA SER A 16 34.60 39.64 -29.28
C SER A 16 34.96 38.64 -30.38
N PHE A 17 33.98 37.85 -30.83
CA PHE A 17 33.59 37.78 -32.24
C PHE A 17 32.21 37.11 -32.36
N LEU A 18 31.19 37.95 -32.59
CA LEU A 18 29.85 37.61 -33.04
C LEU A 18 29.74 38.15 -34.49
N LEU A 19 28.91 37.54 -35.32
CA LEU A 19 28.53 37.93 -36.71
C LEU A 19 29.45 37.46 -37.86
N PHE A 20 29.07 36.33 -38.46
CA PHE A 20 29.07 36.02 -39.90
C PHE A 20 28.66 34.53 -39.94
N PHE A 21 27.40 34.16 -40.15
CA PHE A 21 26.86 33.90 -41.48
C PHE A 21 25.34 33.76 -41.37
N LEU A 22 24.64 34.76 -41.89
CA LEU A 22 23.27 34.69 -42.38
C LEU A 22 23.35 35.20 -43.83
N PHE A 23 22.54 34.65 -44.74
CA PHE A 23 22.52 34.85 -46.20
C PHE A 23 23.44 33.96 -47.04
N ILE A 24 22.87 32.87 -47.55
CA ILE A 24 22.52 32.65 -48.97
C ILE A 24 21.94 31.22 -49.02
N PHE A 25 20.64 31.08 -49.27
CA PHE A 25 20.03 30.09 -50.16
C PHE A 25 18.51 30.21 -50.05
N LEU A 26 17.99 31.26 -50.70
CA LEU A 26 16.66 31.29 -51.27
C LEU A 26 16.82 31.01 -52.78
N ILE A 27 15.70 30.65 -53.43
CA ILE A 27 15.50 30.23 -54.84
C ILE A 27 15.60 28.69 -54.92
N VAL A 28 14.51 27.91 -54.89
CA VAL A 28 13.39 27.90 -55.86
C VAL A 28 12.06 27.53 -55.16
N PHE A 29 11.10 28.45 -55.26
CA PHE A 29 9.63 28.36 -55.06
C PHE A 29 8.98 27.55 -56.23
N PRO A 30 7.64 27.29 -56.37
CA PRO A 30 6.51 27.68 -55.51
C PRO A 30 5.24 26.75 -55.50
N ILE A 31 4.15 27.28 -54.87
CA ILE A 31 2.68 27.12 -55.11
C ILE A 31 2.02 25.85 -54.48
N LEU A 32 1.16 25.95 -53.46
CA LEU A 32 -0.25 26.35 -53.57
C LEU A 32 -0.86 26.91 -52.26
N LYS A 33 -1.61 28.01 -52.44
CA LYS A 33 -2.55 28.64 -51.49
C LYS A 33 -3.87 27.87 -51.43
N PHE A 34 -4.62 27.99 -50.33
CA PHE A 34 -6.02 28.47 -50.24
C PHE A 34 -6.49 28.27 -48.78
N GLU A 35 -6.63 29.31 -47.97
CA GLU A 35 -7.80 30.21 -47.79
C GLU A 35 -8.95 29.61 -46.94
N THR A 36 -9.47 30.51 -46.09
CA THR A 36 -10.35 30.34 -44.95
C THR A 36 -11.82 30.07 -45.31
N THR A 37 -12.52 29.28 -44.49
CA THR A 37 -13.97 29.42 -44.31
C THR A 37 -14.35 29.32 -42.83
N LYS A 38 -14.77 30.46 -42.26
CA LYS A 38 -15.70 30.50 -41.14
C LYS A 38 -17.09 30.15 -41.65
N VAL A 39 -17.78 29.23 -40.98
CA VAL A 39 -19.25 29.11 -41.05
C VAL A 39 -19.78 29.07 -39.63
N PHE A 40 -20.62 30.05 -39.31
CA PHE A 40 -21.47 30.11 -38.12
C PHE A 40 -22.80 29.44 -38.47
N PHE A 41 -23.34 28.56 -37.61
CA PHE A 41 -24.78 28.49 -37.33
C PHE A 41 -25.06 27.84 -35.95
N GLN A 42 -25.91 28.57 -35.21
CA GLN A 42 -26.65 28.36 -33.96
C GLN A 42 -27.11 26.95 -33.53
N ASN A 43 -27.14 26.78 -32.20
CA ASN A 43 -28.13 26.13 -31.32
C ASN A 43 -28.93 24.91 -31.82
N SER A 44 -28.77 23.77 -31.13
CA SER A 44 -29.72 23.22 -30.14
C SER A 44 -29.64 21.68 -30.03
N ASN A 45 -29.79 21.20 -28.79
CA ASN A 45 -30.25 19.88 -28.34
C ASN A 45 -29.32 18.65 -28.46
N ASP A 46 -28.90 18.20 -27.27
CA ASP A 46 -29.01 16.83 -26.77
C ASP A 46 -28.71 15.67 -27.74
N VAL A 47 -27.48 15.14 -27.70
CA VAL A 47 -27.21 13.69 -27.65
C VAL A 47 -25.86 13.47 -26.95
N LYS A 48 -25.88 12.74 -25.82
CA LYS A 48 -24.69 12.13 -25.21
C LYS A 48 -24.18 10.99 -26.11
N GLU A 49 -23.29 11.29 -27.06
CA GLU A 49 -22.51 10.26 -27.74
C GLU A 49 -21.16 10.09 -27.04
N LYS A 50 -20.95 8.89 -26.49
CA LYS A 50 -19.63 8.39 -26.09
C LYS A 50 -18.74 8.35 -27.33
N LEU A 51 -17.79 9.26 -27.41
CA LEU A 51 -16.69 9.22 -28.38
C LEU A 51 -15.80 8.01 -28.06
N TYR A 52 -16.10 6.87 -28.69
CA TYR A 52 -15.13 5.82 -28.92
C TYR A 52 -14.13 6.35 -29.95
N PHE A 53 -12.88 6.56 -29.54
CA PHE A 53 -11.78 6.69 -30.49
C PHE A 53 -11.45 5.29 -31.02
N PRO A 54 -11.67 4.98 -32.31
CA PRO A 54 -11.10 3.77 -32.89
C PRO A 54 -9.61 4.05 -33.10
N PHE A 55 -8.77 3.40 -32.30
CA PHE A 55 -7.34 3.36 -32.54
C PHE A 55 -7.13 2.51 -33.80
N ILE A 56 -7.02 3.16 -34.97
CA ILE A 56 -6.57 2.48 -36.19
C ILE A 56 -5.05 2.31 -36.04
N VAL A 57 -4.64 1.13 -35.58
CA VAL A 57 -3.25 0.66 -35.72
C VAL A 57 -3.09 0.21 -37.16
N GLU A 58 -2.28 0.92 -37.94
CA GLU A 58 -1.81 0.40 -39.24
C GLU A 58 -0.98 -0.86 -38.98
N SER A 59 -1.54 -2.01 -39.35
CA SER A 59 -0.92 -3.32 -39.24
C SER A 59 0.16 -3.49 -40.29
N ASN A 60 1.43 -3.48 -39.88
CA ASN A 60 2.51 -4.22 -40.54
C ASN A 60 3.73 -4.35 -39.63
N SER A 61 3.56 -5.10 -38.54
CA SER A 61 4.65 -5.83 -37.88
C SER A 61 4.05 -7.05 -37.20
N VAL A 62 4.65 -8.23 -37.38
CA VAL A 62 4.32 -9.42 -36.59
C VAL A 62 4.65 -9.10 -35.14
N GLU A 63 3.66 -8.66 -34.36
CA GLU A 63 3.85 -8.39 -32.94
C GLU A 63 4.18 -9.71 -32.24
N LYS A 64 5.33 -9.73 -31.55
CA LYS A 64 5.73 -10.85 -30.69
C LYS A 64 4.60 -11.08 -29.67
N PRO A 65 4.19 -12.35 -29.42
CA PRO A 65 3.16 -12.62 -28.42
C PRO A 65 3.61 -12.11 -27.05
N ILE A 66 2.66 -11.55 -26.30
CA ILE A 66 2.90 -11.11 -24.92
C ILE A 66 3.14 -12.34 -24.06
N GLU A 67 4.23 -12.32 -23.30
CA GLU A 67 4.64 -13.44 -22.48
C GLU A 67 4.23 -13.22 -21.03
N LEU A 68 3.52 -14.21 -20.46
CA LEU A 68 3.18 -14.28 -19.05
C LEU A 68 3.94 -15.44 -18.42
N ILE A 69 4.89 -15.13 -17.54
CA ILE A 69 5.71 -16.14 -16.87
C ILE A 69 5.19 -16.28 -15.45
N ILE A 70 4.56 -17.41 -15.15
CA ILE A 70 4.21 -17.77 -13.79
C ILE A 70 5.52 -18.02 -13.04
N GLU A 71 5.75 -17.26 -11.98
CA GLU A 71 6.97 -17.34 -11.17
C GLU A 71 6.78 -18.18 -9.94
N ASN A 72 5.67 -17.96 -9.22
CA ASN A 72 5.37 -18.62 -7.97
C ASN A 72 3.86 -18.77 -7.78
N THR A 73 3.48 -19.82 -7.06
CA THR A 73 2.08 -20.09 -6.69
C THR A 73 2.00 -20.34 -5.19
N VAL A 74 1.09 -19.64 -4.51
CA VAL A 74 0.85 -19.76 -3.06
C VAL A 74 -0.62 -20.10 -2.82
N SER A 75 -0.89 -21.22 -2.15
CA SER A 75 -2.23 -21.60 -1.72
C SER A 75 -2.57 -20.93 -0.38
N PHE A 76 -3.69 -20.23 -0.36
CA PHE A 76 -4.35 -19.70 0.84
C PHE A 76 -5.55 -20.59 1.20
N PRO A 77 -6.19 -20.37 2.37
CA PRO A 77 -7.39 -21.11 2.77
C PRO A 77 -8.61 -20.91 1.85
N ASP A 78 -8.66 -19.81 1.10
CA ASP A 78 -9.82 -19.33 0.34
C ASP A 78 -9.53 -19.07 -1.14
N PHE A 79 -8.25 -18.93 -1.54
CA PHE A 79 -7.83 -18.77 -2.93
C PHE A 79 -6.42 -19.30 -3.19
N VAL A 80 -6.04 -19.38 -4.47
CA VAL A 80 -4.66 -19.59 -4.90
C VAL A 80 -4.13 -18.28 -5.47
N LEU A 81 -3.02 -17.78 -4.93
CA LEU A 81 -2.31 -16.61 -5.44
C LEU A 81 -1.26 -17.06 -6.45
N VAL A 82 -1.34 -16.52 -7.66
CA VAL A 82 -0.36 -16.74 -8.72
C VAL A 82 0.41 -15.44 -8.93
N ILE A 83 1.73 -15.49 -8.74
CA ILE A 83 2.63 -14.36 -9.02
C ILE A 83 3.23 -14.60 -10.39
N LEU A 84 3.09 -13.62 -11.28
CA LEU A 84 3.59 -13.69 -12.64
C LEU A 84 4.38 -12.44 -13.02
N THR A 85 5.31 -12.60 -13.96
CA THR A 85 6.02 -11.51 -14.63
C THR A 85 5.55 -11.41 -16.08
N THR A 86 5.54 -10.20 -16.62
CA THR A 86 5.22 -9.95 -18.02
C THR A 86 6.19 -8.94 -18.65
N ASP A 87 6.42 -9.09 -19.95
CA ASP A 87 7.13 -8.13 -20.80
C ASP A 87 6.20 -7.03 -21.37
N ALA A 88 4.90 -7.10 -21.11
CA ALA A 88 3.93 -6.09 -21.53
C ALA A 88 4.04 -4.77 -20.75
N ASP A 89 3.66 -3.68 -21.43
CA ASP A 89 3.42 -2.39 -20.77
C ASP A 89 2.27 -2.53 -19.76
N VAL A 90 2.46 -1.94 -18.59
CA VAL A 90 1.56 -2.00 -17.43
C VAL A 90 0.16 -1.49 -17.80
N SER A 91 0.09 -0.41 -18.56
CA SER A 91 -1.18 0.21 -19.00
C SER A 91 -1.93 -0.68 -19.99
N VAL A 92 -1.20 -1.43 -20.83
CA VAL A 92 -1.78 -2.39 -21.76
C VAL A 92 -2.29 -3.60 -20.98
N PHE A 93 -1.47 -4.18 -20.10
CA PHE A 93 -1.87 -5.37 -19.36
C PHE A 93 -3.03 -5.09 -18.40
N GLN A 94 -3.09 -3.93 -17.74
CA GLN A 94 -4.20 -3.63 -16.81
C GLN A 94 -5.56 -3.59 -17.52
N ASN A 95 -5.64 -2.83 -18.62
CA ASN A 95 -6.88 -2.68 -19.40
C ASN A 95 -7.27 -3.98 -20.13
N VAL A 96 -6.30 -4.87 -20.34
CA VAL A 96 -6.49 -6.08 -21.12
C VAL A 96 -6.72 -7.32 -20.28
N ALA A 97 -5.99 -7.51 -19.18
CA ALA A 97 -6.06 -8.74 -18.40
C ALA A 97 -7.30 -8.83 -17.51
N GLU A 98 -7.91 -7.69 -17.15
CA GLU A 98 -9.09 -7.67 -16.29
C GLU A 98 -10.24 -8.46 -16.94
N ASN A 99 -10.75 -9.47 -16.23
CA ASN A 99 -11.76 -10.44 -16.69
C ASN A 99 -11.36 -11.35 -17.87
N ARG A 100 -10.11 -11.31 -18.34
CA ARG A 100 -9.62 -12.16 -19.44
C ARG A 100 -8.73 -13.31 -19.01
N ILE A 101 -8.26 -13.36 -17.77
CA ILE A 101 -7.48 -14.48 -17.26
C ILE A 101 -8.39 -15.50 -16.59
N ASP A 102 -8.36 -16.73 -17.10
CA ASP A 102 -8.97 -17.89 -16.47
C ASP A 102 -7.91 -18.77 -15.80
N CYS A 103 -8.30 -19.39 -14.69
CA CYS A 103 -7.52 -20.34 -13.93
C CYS A 103 -8.01 -21.75 -14.24
N PHE A 104 -7.11 -22.67 -14.58
CA PHE A 104 -7.50 -24.05 -14.82
C PHE A 104 -6.65 -25.07 -14.06
N TYR A 105 -7.30 -26.19 -13.74
CA TYR A 105 -6.74 -27.27 -12.94
C TYR A 105 -6.88 -28.60 -13.68
N GLN A 106 -5.82 -29.41 -13.66
CA GLN A 106 -5.80 -30.73 -14.30
C GLN A 106 -6.20 -31.82 -13.30
N LYS A 107 -7.04 -32.76 -13.73
CA LYS A 107 -7.42 -33.91 -12.91
C LYS A 107 -6.25 -34.91 -12.78
N HIS A 108 -6.07 -35.50 -11.60
CA HIS A 108 -4.91 -36.37 -11.31
C HIS A 108 -4.74 -37.58 -12.25
N GLU A 109 -5.81 -38.04 -12.89
CA GLU A 109 -5.85 -39.29 -13.67
C GLU A 109 -6.57 -39.11 -15.03
N SER A 110 -6.64 -37.87 -15.54
CA SER A 110 -7.34 -37.58 -16.79
C SER A 110 -6.85 -36.27 -17.42
N ASP A 111 -6.88 -36.19 -18.74
CA ASP A 111 -6.69 -34.94 -19.49
C ASP A 111 -7.85 -33.95 -19.33
N ARG A 112 -8.87 -34.29 -18.55
CA ARG A 112 -9.95 -33.36 -18.22
C ARG A 112 -9.41 -32.22 -17.36
N ARG A 113 -9.59 -31.00 -17.86
CA ARG A 113 -9.36 -29.75 -17.15
C ARG A 113 -10.68 -29.14 -16.69
N ILE A 114 -10.64 -28.46 -15.56
CA ILE A 114 -11.71 -27.56 -15.10
C ILE A 114 -11.19 -26.13 -15.15
N VAL A 115 -12.02 -25.20 -15.62
CA VAL A 115 -11.67 -23.80 -15.84
C VAL A 115 -12.59 -22.94 -15.00
N TYR A 116 -12.01 -21.96 -14.31
CA TYR A 116 -12.71 -20.95 -13.53
C TYR A 116 -12.22 -19.56 -13.92
N PRO A 117 -13.09 -18.55 -13.97
CA PRO A 117 -12.64 -17.16 -14.02
C PRO A 117 -11.71 -16.83 -12.85
N SER A 118 -10.67 -16.02 -13.09
CA SER A 118 -9.89 -15.46 -11.98
C SER A 118 -10.79 -14.63 -11.07
N LEU A 119 -10.54 -14.68 -9.76
CA LEU A 119 -11.20 -13.84 -8.76
C LEU A 119 -10.77 -12.37 -8.91
N SER A 120 -9.50 -12.13 -9.23
CA SER A 120 -8.99 -10.81 -9.59
C SER A 120 -7.62 -10.89 -10.26
N VAL A 121 -7.28 -9.86 -11.02
CA VAL A 121 -5.94 -9.61 -11.57
C VAL A 121 -5.46 -8.24 -11.11
N ASP A 122 -4.21 -8.14 -10.65
CA ASP A 122 -3.71 -6.87 -10.12
C ASP A 122 -2.19 -6.70 -10.22
N GLY A 123 -1.73 -5.46 -10.27
CA GLY A 123 -0.31 -5.13 -10.27
C GLY A 123 0.28 -5.28 -8.87
N TYR A 124 1.40 -6.00 -8.74
CA TYR A 124 1.98 -6.31 -7.43
C TYR A 124 2.89 -5.18 -6.91
N ASP A 125 3.86 -4.75 -7.71
CA ASP A 125 4.91 -3.79 -7.28
C ASP A 125 4.61 -2.33 -7.60
N GLY A 126 3.37 -1.88 -7.36
CA GLY A 126 2.98 -0.51 -7.69
C GLY A 126 3.09 -0.19 -9.18
N GLY A 127 2.70 -1.15 -10.04
CA GLY A 127 2.78 -1.01 -11.50
C GLY A 127 4.16 -1.39 -12.07
N GLY A 128 4.84 -2.35 -11.45
CA GLY A 128 6.01 -3.02 -12.03
C GLY A 128 5.65 -4.05 -13.10
N SER A 129 6.62 -4.87 -13.50
CA SER A 129 6.41 -6.02 -14.39
C SER A 129 5.77 -7.23 -13.68
N ARG A 130 5.63 -7.18 -12.34
CA ARG A 130 5.01 -8.25 -11.54
C ARG A 130 3.53 -8.01 -11.32
N TRP A 131 2.77 -9.08 -11.47
CA TRP A 131 1.33 -9.13 -11.32
C TRP A 131 0.93 -10.30 -10.43
N ILE A 132 -0.23 -10.16 -9.82
CA ILE A 132 -0.89 -11.20 -9.04
C ILE A 132 -2.22 -11.55 -9.67
N VAL A 133 -2.51 -12.85 -9.72
CA VAL A 133 -3.82 -13.39 -10.09
C VAL A 133 -4.33 -14.20 -8.92
N ARG A 134 -5.53 -13.87 -8.44
CA ARG A 134 -6.23 -14.71 -7.46
C ARG A 134 -7.12 -15.69 -8.21
N CYS A 135 -6.93 -16.97 -7.96
CA CYS A 135 -7.71 -18.06 -8.54
C CYS A 135 -8.56 -18.74 -7.47
N PRO A 136 -9.76 -19.26 -7.82
CA PRO A 136 -10.52 -20.12 -6.92
C PRO A 136 -9.72 -21.37 -6.50
N LEU A 137 -10.08 -21.99 -5.38
CA LEU A 137 -9.40 -23.23 -4.97
C LEU A 137 -9.66 -24.38 -5.96
N PRO A 138 -8.66 -25.27 -6.17
CA PRO A 138 -8.86 -26.49 -6.93
C PRO A 138 -9.91 -27.39 -6.25
N PRO A 139 -10.75 -28.10 -7.01
CA PRO A 139 -11.58 -29.15 -6.43
C PRO A 139 -10.70 -30.27 -5.84
N PRO A 140 -11.14 -31.00 -4.80
CA PRO A 140 -10.32 -32.02 -4.12
C PRO A 140 -9.79 -33.15 -5.03
N THR A 141 -10.41 -33.35 -6.20
CA THR A 141 -10.06 -34.38 -7.19
C THR A 141 -9.02 -33.91 -8.23
N HIS A 142 -8.56 -32.67 -8.15
CA HIS A 142 -7.65 -32.05 -9.12
C HIS A 142 -6.31 -31.71 -8.49
N SER A 143 -5.29 -31.58 -9.33
CA SER A 143 -3.96 -31.11 -8.93
C SER A 143 -4.06 -29.73 -8.28
N GLY A 144 -3.26 -29.51 -7.23
CA GLY A 144 -3.09 -28.20 -6.62
C GLY A 144 -2.41 -27.18 -7.53
N SER A 145 -1.71 -27.64 -8.58
CA SER A 145 -1.04 -26.77 -9.55
C SER A 145 -2.06 -26.07 -10.44
N VAL A 146 -2.12 -24.74 -10.32
CA VAL A 146 -2.91 -23.88 -11.19
C VAL A 146 -2.13 -23.55 -12.46
N ARG A 147 -2.86 -23.45 -13.58
CA ARG A 147 -2.36 -22.85 -14.82
C ARG A 147 -3.29 -21.73 -15.24
N LEU A 148 -2.77 -20.81 -16.04
CA LEU A 148 -3.53 -19.67 -16.55
C LEU A 148 -3.78 -19.83 -18.05
N GLU A 149 -4.95 -19.40 -18.49
CA GLU A 149 -5.35 -19.28 -19.89
C GLU A 149 -5.89 -17.85 -20.10
N VAL A 150 -5.44 -17.17 -21.15
CA VAL A 150 -5.94 -15.83 -21.49
C VAL A 150 -7.00 -15.98 -22.56
N LYS A 151 -8.20 -15.43 -22.32
CA LYS A 151 -9.27 -15.37 -23.32
C LYS A 151 -8.82 -14.47 -24.47
N THR A 152 -8.57 -15.08 -25.62
CA THR A 152 -8.29 -14.35 -26.85
C THR A 152 -9.60 -13.80 -27.40
N ASP A 153 -9.64 -12.50 -27.66
CA ASP A 153 -10.69 -11.88 -28.46
C ASP A 153 -10.08 -11.40 -29.77
N THR A 154 -10.71 -11.76 -30.89
CA THR A 154 -10.38 -11.32 -32.25
C THR A 154 -10.28 -9.81 -32.40
N VAL A 155 -10.84 -9.04 -31.45
CA VAL A 155 -10.87 -7.57 -31.46
C VAL A 155 -9.56 -6.92 -31.02
N THR A 156 -8.76 -7.53 -30.12
CA THR A 156 -7.56 -6.87 -29.57
C THR A 156 -6.26 -7.18 -30.30
N GLY A 157 -6.24 -8.16 -31.21
CA GLY A 157 -5.06 -8.47 -32.04
C GLY A 157 -3.84 -9.09 -31.33
N PHE A 158 -3.79 -9.10 -29.99
CA PHE A 158 -2.67 -9.67 -29.23
C PHE A 158 -2.73 -11.20 -29.10
N ASP A 159 -1.63 -11.87 -29.43
CA ASP A 159 -1.39 -13.28 -29.10
C ASP A 159 -0.69 -13.41 -27.74
N TRP A 160 -1.08 -14.40 -26.93
CA TRP A 160 -0.66 -14.56 -25.54
C TRP A 160 -0.02 -15.91 -25.32
N VAL A 161 1.15 -15.92 -24.67
CA VAL A 161 1.82 -17.16 -24.28
C VAL A 161 2.03 -17.18 -22.77
N VAL A 162 1.39 -18.13 -22.10
CA VAL A 162 1.59 -18.40 -20.68
C VAL A 162 2.65 -19.48 -20.52
N ARG A 163 3.74 -19.17 -19.80
CA ARG A 163 4.80 -20.11 -19.44
C ARG A 163 4.90 -20.28 -17.94
N MET A 164 5.44 -21.43 -17.55
CA MET A 164 5.77 -21.74 -16.16
C MET A 164 7.29 -21.72 -16.01
N LYS A 165 7.78 -21.02 -14.98
CA LYS A 165 9.20 -21.03 -14.64
C LYS A 165 9.55 -22.34 -13.94
N GLY A 166 10.09 -23.30 -14.69
CA GLY A 166 10.52 -24.60 -14.16
C GLY A 166 9.39 -25.47 -13.59
N ASN A 167 9.75 -26.48 -12.78
CA ASN A 167 8.78 -27.27 -12.02
C ASN A 167 8.26 -26.44 -10.84
N GLN A 168 7.02 -25.94 -10.94
CA GLN A 168 6.43 -25.14 -9.88
C GLN A 168 5.92 -26.01 -8.73
N THR A 169 6.43 -25.76 -7.53
CA THR A 169 5.84 -26.23 -6.28
C THR A 169 4.83 -25.21 -5.79
N VAL A 170 3.62 -25.67 -5.47
CA VAL A 170 2.60 -24.83 -4.84
C VAL A 170 2.94 -24.72 -3.36
N MET A 171 3.27 -23.50 -2.93
CA MET A 171 3.62 -23.20 -1.55
C MET A 171 2.36 -23.01 -0.73
N SER A 172 2.32 -23.48 0.52
CA SER A 172 1.16 -23.27 1.40
C SER A 172 1.41 -22.11 2.34
N TRP A 173 0.50 -21.13 2.38
CA TRP A 173 0.55 -20.01 3.34
C TRP A 173 0.51 -20.47 4.81
N GLY A 174 -0.04 -21.67 5.06
CA GLY A 174 -0.06 -22.27 6.39
C GLY A 174 1.31 -22.75 6.90
N ASN A 175 2.31 -22.84 6.01
CA ASN A 175 3.67 -23.29 6.33
C ASN A 175 4.64 -22.10 6.47
N MET A 176 5.90 -22.39 6.83
CA MET A 176 6.95 -21.38 6.79
C MET A 176 7.20 -20.91 5.36
N LEU A 177 7.26 -19.60 5.17
CA LEU A 177 7.44 -18.99 3.85
C LEU A 177 8.10 -17.61 3.99
N ALA A 178 9.25 -17.41 3.34
CA ALA A 178 9.77 -16.07 3.10
C ALA A 178 9.02 -15.49 1.89
N TYR A 179 8.15 -14.52 2.12
CA TYR A 179 7.14 -14.08 1.14
C TYR A 179 7.41 -12.71 0.52
N GLU A 180 8.16 -11.84 1.20
CA GLU A 180 8.51 -10.52 0.69
C GLU A 180 9.90 -10.11 1.18
N ALA A 181 10.57 -9.22 0.44
CA ALA A 181 11.79 -8.57 0.89
C ALA A 181 11.88 -7.13 0.40
N SER A 182 12.36 -6.25 1.27
CA SER A 182 12.59 -4.85 0.94
C SER A 182 13.98 -4.42 1.36
N PHE A 183 14.59 -3.55 0.57
CA PHE A 183 15.76 -2.79 1.01
C PHE A 183 15.38 -1.96 2.24
N ASP A 184 16.36 -1.82 3.11
CA ASP A 184 16.32 -0.98 4.31
C ASP A 184 17.63 -0.18 4.34
N GLY A 185 17.61 0.97 3.66
CA GLY A 185 18.84 1.68 3.29
C GLY A 185 19.74 0.86 2.34
N ASP A 186 20.99 1.30 2.23
CA ASP A 186 21.93 0.75 1.23
C ASP A 186 22.61 -0.57 1.63
N ALA A 187 22.52 -0.95 2.91
CA ALA A 187 23.35 -2.02 3.48
C ALA A 187 22.55 -3.17 4.10
N THR A 188 21.23 -3.02 4.27
CA THR A 188 20.41 -4.05 4.92
C THR A 188 19.13 -4.32 4.15
N VAL A 189 18.58 -5.51 4.40
CA VAL A 189 17.36 -6.03 3.79
C VAL A 189 16.45 -6.52 4.90
N ALA A 190 15.20 -6.09 4.87
CA ALA A 190 14.14 -6.69 5.67
C ALA A 190 13.51 -7.84 4.88
N VAL A 191 13.60 -9.06 5.42
CA VAL A 191 12.97 -10.25 4.87
C VAL A 191 11.74 -10.58 5.69
N PHE A 192 10.59 -10.69 5.04
CA PHE A 192 9.31 -10.99 5.67
C PHE A 192 9.04 -12.49 5.58
N VAL A 193 8.92 -13.12 6.74
CA VAL A 193 8.85 -14.58 6.89
C VAL A 193 7.66 -14.98 7.76
N LYS A 194 6.71 -15.69 7.14
CA LYS A 194 5.58 -16.30 7.82
C LYS A 194 6.02 -17.58 8.54
N GLY A 195 5.41 -17.86 9.68
CA GLY A 195 5.47 -19.18 10.33
C GLY A 195 6.69 -19.43 11.22
N LEU A 196 7.49 -18.40 11.54
CA LEU A 196 8.63 -18.53 12.45
C LEU A 196 8.24 -18.84 13.91
N GLY A 197 6.98 -18.56 14.29
CA GLY A 197 6.50 -18.75 15.66
C GLY A 197 7.20 -17.85 16.68
N LEU A 198 7.65 -16.66 16.24
CA LEU A 198 8.26 -15.67 17.13
C LEU A 198 7.20 -15.01 18.00
N ASN A 199 7.64 -14.49 19.14
CA ASN A 199 6.77 -13.73 20.02
C ASN A 199 6.37 -12.42 19.31
N GLY A 200 5.06 -12.14 19.27
CA GLY A 200 4.54 -10.91 18.67
C GLY A 200 4.87 -9.65 19.47
N GLU A 201 5.35 -9.84 20.71
CA GLU A 201 5.44 -8.81 21.71
C GLU A 201 6.85 -8.25 21.97
N ILE A 202 7.87 -9.07 21.73
CA ILE A 202 9.25 -8.78 22.10
C ILE A 202 10.19 -9.19 20.96
N LYS A 203 11.37 -8.56 20.92
CA LYS A 203 12.44 -8.94 20.01
C LYS A 203 12.88 -10.38 20.28
N SER A 204 13.21 -11.09 19.20
CA SER A 204 13.80 -12.43 19.25
C SER A 204 15.32 -12.35 19.09
N ASP A 205 16.02 -13.39 19.52
CA ASP A 205 17.48 -13.47 19.33
C ASP A 205 17.82 -13.66 17.84
N PRO A 206 18.48 -12.69 17.18
CA PRO A 206 18.82 -12.79 15.78
C PRO A 206 19.89 -13.84 15.49
N SER A 207 20.68 -14.27 16.49
CA SER A 207 21.79 -15.23 16.30
C SER A 207 21.32 -16.60 15.79
N GLN A 208 20.03 -16.90 16.00
CA GLN A 208 19.35 -18.12 15.56
C GLN A 208 19.08 -18.13 14.05
N PHE A 209 19.25 -16.99 13.37
CA PHE A 209 18.89 -16.80 11.97
C PHE A 209 20.11 -16.49 11.11
N THR A 210 20.13 -17.09 9.93
CA THR A 210 21.14 -16.86 8.90
C THR A 210 20.42 -16.57 7.59
N CYS A 211 20.80 -15.51 6.90
CA CYS A 211 20.17 -15.08 5.67
C CYS A 211 20.97 -15.59 4.46
N ARG A 212 20.25 -16.01 3.42
CA ARG A 212 20.86 -16.54 2.19
C ARG A 212 20.33 -15.82 0.97
N PHE A 213 21.21 -15.49 0.01
CA PHE A 213 20.89 -14.67 -1.16
C PHE A 213 21.36 -15.31 -2.47
N GLY A 214 20.70 -14.91 -3.55
CA GLY A 214 20.99 -15.34 -4.92
C GLY A 214 20.16 -16.54 -5.36
N LYS A 215 20.20 -16.86 -6.66
CA LYS A 215 19.41 -17.96 -7.28
C LYS A 215 19.65 -19.31 -6.59
N ASP A 216 20.88 -19.57 -6.17
CA ASP A 216 21.29 -20.81 -5.50
C ASP A 216 21.46 -20.64 -3.97
N PHE A 217 21.05 -19.49 -3.41
CA PHE A 217 21.18 -19.17 -1.97
C PHE A 217 22.60 -19.37 -1.39
N ALA A 218 23.61 -19.11 -2.22
CA ALA A 218 25.02 -19.36 -1.91
C ALA A 218 25.66 -18.24 -1.08
N LEU A 219 25.17 -17.00 -1.20
CA LEU A 219 25.67 -15.88 -0.42
C LEU A 219 25.01 -15.86 0.95
N VAL A 220 25.79 -15.75 2.02
CA VAL A 220 25.29 -15.95 3.39
C VAL A 220 25.67 -14.78 4.29
N THR A 221 24.73 -14.27 5.08
CA THR A 221 24.98 -13.28 6.14
C THR A 221 24.27 -13.68 7.44
N LYS A 222 24.74 -13.17 8.58
CA LYS A 222 24.05 -13.34 9.86
C LYS A 222 22.97 -12.28 10.02
N ALA A 223 21.80 -12.67 10.51
CA ALA A 223 20.75 -11.71 10.82
C ALA A 223 21.22 -10.75 11.92
N VAL A 224 20.79 -9.49 11.83
CA VAL A 224 21.12 -8.44 12.81
C VAL A 224 19.96 -8.14 13.74
N THR A 225 18.72 -8.28 13.26
CA THR A 225 17.51 -8.18 14.09
C THR A 225 16.48 -9.23 13.68
N ALA A 226 15.64 -9.63 14.63
CA ALA A 226 14.54 -10.55 14.40
C ALA A 226 13.36 -10.16 15.30
N ALA A 227 12.21 -9.85 14.71
CA ALA A 227 10.99 -9.53 15.44
C ALA A 227 9.77 -9.86 14.59
N GLN A 228 8.75 -10.48 15.20
CA GLN A 228 7.50 -10.84 14.51
C GLN A 228 7.75 -11.66 13.23
N GLU A 229 7.41 -11.11 12.07
CA GLU A 229 7.67 -11.71 10.76
C GLU A 229 8.87 -11.08 10.04
N VAL A 230 9.62 -10.19 10.69
CA VAL A 230 10.71 -9.43 10.07
C VAL A 230 12.06 -9.94 10.56
N ILE A 231 12.90 -10.36 9.62
CA ILE A 231 14.32 -10.66 9.85
C ILE A 231 15.13 -9.64 9.06
N ARG A 232 15.97 -8.86 9.73
CA ARG A 232 16.90 -7.96 9.03
C ARG A 232 18.24 -8.62 8.80
N CYS A 233 18.68 -8.53 7.56
CA CYS A 233 19.87 -9.18 7.04
C CYS A 233 20.79 -8.13 6.42
N PRO A 234 22.08 -8.09 6.77
CA PRO A 234 23.07 -7.33 6.01
C PRO A 234 23.12 -7.84 4.57
N LEU A 235 23.29 -6.92 3.63
CA LEU A 235 23.58 -7.27 2.24
C LEU A 235 24.97 -7.94 2.15
N PRO A 236 25.10 -9.04 1.39
CA PRO A 236 26.40 -9.64 1.10
C PRO A 236 27.37 -8.64 0.46
N GLN A 237 28.67 -8.76 0.78
CA GLN A 237 29.71 -7.91 0.17
C GLN A 237 29.67 -8.00 -1.36
N GLY A 238 29.73 -6.85 -2.02
CA GLY A 238 29.65 -6.74 -3.48
C GLY A 238 28.24 -6.58 -4.04
N LEU A 239 27.20 -6.80 -3.23
CA LEU A 239 25.83 -6.42 -3.57
C LEU A 239 25.52 -5.04 -3.01
N THR A 240 25.13 -4.12 -3.89
CA THR A 240 24.60 -2.81 -3.51
C THR A 240 23.25 -2.62 -4.19
N GLN A 241 22.39 -1.79 -3.60
CA GLN A 241 21.11 -1.43 -4.22
C GLN A 241 21.30 -0.92 -5.67
N SER A 242 22.34 -0.11 -5.91
CA SER A 242 22.70 0.41 -7.24
C SER A 242 23.20 -0.69 -8.19
N GLY A 243 24.05 -1.62 -7.72
CA GLY A 243 24.59 -2.71 -8.54
C GLY A 243 23.55 -3.75 -8.95
N ILE A 244 22.58 -4.04 -8.08
CA ILE A 244 21.42 -4.90 -8.39
C ILE A 244 20.53 -4.23 -9.46
N SER A 245 20.42 -2.89 -9.40
CA SER A 245 19.65 -2.08 -10.35
C SER A 245 20.25 -2.06 -11.77
N GLU A 246 21.56 -2.19 -11.94
CA GLU A 246 22.21 -2.09 -13.26
C GLU A 246 22.14 -3.40 -14.06
N ASN A 247 22.17 -4.56 -13.40
CA ASN A 247 22.18 -5.85 -14.08
C ASN A 247 20.78 -6.44 -14.33
N GLY A 248 19.72 -5.83 -13.78
CA GLY A 248 18.35 -6.34 -13.88
C GLY A 248 18.15 -7.70 -13.21
N GLU A 249 19.10 -8.14 -12.38
CA GLU A 249 19.03 -9.43 -11.70
C GLU A 249 18.17 -9.34 -10.43
N GLU A 250 17.05 -10.06 -10.43
CA GLU A 250 16.27 -10.28 -9.22
C GLU A 250 17.06 -11.16 -8.24
N ILE A 251 17.28 -10.66 -7.04
CA ILE A 251 17.96 -11.43 -5.98
C ILE A 251 16.89 -12.06 -5.09
N GLN A 252 16.80 -13.39 -5.17
CA GLN A 252 16.04 -14.16 -4.19
C GLN A 252 16.76 -14.14 -2.85
N VAL A 253 15.97 -14.07 -1.79
CA VAL A 253 16.46 -14.09 -0.41
C VAL A 253 15.65 -15.06 0.41
N THR A 254 16.31 -15.80 1.30
CA THR A 254 15.64 -16.65 2.28
C THR A 254 16.33 -16.59 3.63
N VAL A 255 15.68 -17.14 4.65
CA VAL A 255 16.18 -17.27 6.01
C VAL A 255 16.35 -18.74 6.35
N GLU A 256 17.43 -19.06 7.04
CA GLU A 256 17.70 -20.34 7.67
C GLU A 256 17.61 -20.17 9.19
N ARG A 257 16.89 -21.08 9.85
CA ARG A 257 16.79 -21.12 11.32
C ARG A 257 17.62 -22.26 11.87
N ALA A 258 18.48 -21.96 12.85
CA ALA A 258 19.16 -22.99 13.63
C ALA A 258 18.14 -23.76 14.48
N ILE A 259 17.92 -25.05 14.17
CA ILE A 259 17.06 -25.93 14.97
C ILE A 259 17.96 -26.78 15.88
N GLU A 260 17.80 -26.68 17.19
CA GLU A 260 18.60 -27.44 18.18
C GLU A 260 18.24 -28.95 18.26
N SER A 261 17.31 -29.44 17.44
CA SER A 261 16.83 -30.82 17.55
C SER A 261 17.76 -31.82 16.85
N LYS A 262 18.23 -32.83 17.60
CA LYS A 262 18.99 -34.01 17.13
C LYS A 262 18.22 -34.93 16.16
N VAL A 263 17.11 -34.49 15.58
CA VAL A 263 16.32 -35.27 14.62
C VAL A 263 16.75 -34.87 13.22
N ARG A 264 17.48 -35.78 12.57
CA ARG A 264 18.03 -35.64 11.22
C ARG A 264 16.96 -35.17 10.22
N GLY A 265 17.23 -34.04 9.55
CA GLY A 265 16.88 -33.87 8.13
C GLY A 265 15.59 -33.13 7.76
N ARG A 266 14.99 -32.29 8.64
CA ARG A 266 14.01 -31.30 8.17
C ARG A 266 14.76 -30.00 7.84
N ASP A 267 14.67 -29.57 6.59
CA ASP A 267 15.36 -28.39 6.06
C ASP A 267 15.27 -27.19 7.03
N SER A 268 16.44 -26.70 7.47
CA SER A 268 16.58 -25.47 8.27
C SER A 268 16.25 -24.22 7.45
N ILE A 269 16.25 -24.35 6.11
CA ILE A 269 16.04 -23.27 5.15
C ILE A 269 14.54 -23.10 4.90
N VAL A 270 14.06 -21.87 5.09
CA VAL A 270 12.68 -21.51 4.80
C VAL A 270 12.46 -21.51 3.27
N PRO A 271 11.38 -22.11 2.75
CA PRO A 271 11.00 -21.93 1.35
C PRO A 271 10.77 -20.45 1.04
N SER A 272 11.24 -19.96 -0.11
CA SER A 272 11.16 -18.52 -0.42
C SER A 272 10.58 -18.21 -1.79
N ILE A 273 9.75 -17.18 -1.81
CA ILE A 273 9.36 -16.39 -2.98
C ILE A 273 9.80 -14.93 -2.83
N ALA A 274 10.41 -14.58 -1.69
CA ALA A 274 10.89 -13.25 -1.39
C ALA A 274 12.03 -12.87 -2.34
N LYS A 275 11.91 -11.69 -2.93
CA LYS A 275 12.82 -11.16 -3.92
C LYS A 275 13.07 -9.70 -3.66
N LEU A 276 14.30 -9.28 -3.90
CA LEU A 276 14.68 -7.88 -3.85
C LEU A 276 14.44 -7.24 -5.21
N HIS A 277 13.66 -6.17 -5.20
CA HIS A 277 13.32 -5.41 -6.40
C HIS A 277 13.86 -3.99 -6.31
N LYS A 278 14.20 -3.45 -7.47
CA LYS A 278 14.52 -2.03 -7.59
C LYS A 278 13.30 -1.21 -7.19
N ASN A 279 13.49 -0.30 -6.23
CA ASN A 279 12.57 0.80 -6.06
C ASN A 279 12.73 1.72 -7.29
N LYS A 280 11.78 1.69 -8.25
CA LYS A 280 11.82 2.55 -9.46
C LYS A 280 11.88 4.04 -9.13
N ASN A 281 11.56 4.39 -7.88
CA ASN A 281 11.81 5.69 -7.33
C ASN A 281 13.30 5.87 -7.03
N ASN A 282 14.09 6.17 -8.06
CA ASN A 282 15.44 6.74 -7.92
C ASN A 282 15.29 8.10 -7.23
N TYR A 283 15.26 8.12 -5.91
CA TYR A 283 15.35 9.36 -5.16
C TYR A 283 16.83 9.70 -5.03
N ASN A 284 17.22 10.80 -5.66
CA ASN A 284 18.53 11.40 -5.45
C ASN A 284 18.66 11.71 -3.96
N TYR A 285 19.51 10.96 -3.27
CA TYR A 285 19.87 11.10 -1.86
C TYR A 285 20.56 12.44 -1.51
N ASN A 286 20.62 13.38 -2.48
CA ASN A 286 21.42 14.59 -2.43
C ASN A 286 20.64 15.84 -1.99
N ASP A 287 19.35 15.74 -1.69
CA ASP A 287 18.62 16.79 -0.98
C ASP A 287 18.29 16.29 0.43
N ASN A 288 18.86 16.94 1.45
CA ASN A 288 18.59 16.69 2.87
C ASN A 288 17.15 17.10 3.30
N ALA A 289 16.24 17.32 2.34
CA ALA A 289 14.87 17.73 2.59
C ALA A 289 13.93 16.55 2.33
N TYR A 290 13.17 16.15 3.36
CA TYR A 290 12.03 15.26 3.18
C TYR A 290 11.08 15.83 2.12
N LYS A 291 10.52 14.98 1.26
CA LYS A 291 9.56 15.42 0.23
C LYS A 291 8.24 15.88 0.84
N HIS A 292 7.87 15.27 1.96
CA HIS A 292 6.65 15.52 2.70
C HIS A 292 6.99 15.53 4.19
N GLU A 293 6.40 16.46 4.93
CA GLU A 293 6.55 16.53 6.38
C GLU A 293 5.61 15.54 7.08
N LEU A 294 4.36 15.43 6.60
CA LEU A 294 3.35 14.55 7.21
C LEU A 294 2.67 13.63 6.18
N CYS A 295 2.83 12.33 6.39
CA CYS A 295 2.23 11.28 5.58
C CYS A 295 1.29 10.40 6.42
N ALA A 296 0.47 9.59 5.76
CA ALA A 296 -0.35 8.56 6.39
C ALA A 296 -0.09 7.18 5.77
N CYS A 297 -0.07 6.16 6.63
CA CYS A 297 -0.05 4.77 6.22
C CYS A 297 -1.19 3.99 6.85
N THR A 298 -1.87 3.19 6.04
CA THR A 298 -2.94 2.30 6.53
C THR A 298 -3.08 1.05 5.67
N MET A 299 -3.79 0.05 6.19
CA MET A 299 -4.11 -1.19 5.48
C MET A 299 -5.63 -1.30 5.33
N VAL A 300 -6.08 -1.59 4.12
CA VAL A 300 -7.50 -1.53 3.75
C VAL A 300 -7.96 -2.84 3.12
N TRP A 301 -9.22 -3.16 3.37
CA TRP A 301 -9.99 -4.17 2.65
C TRP A 301 -11.41 -3.64 2.53
N ASN A 302 -11.87 -3.47 1.29
CA ASN A 302 -13.22 -3.01 0.94
C ASN A 302 -13.61 -1.70 1.67
N GLN A 303 -12.81 -0.65 1.47
CA GLN A 303 -13.01 0.66 2.11
C GLN A 303 -13.32 1.79 1.11
N ALA A 304 -13.59 1.50 -0.16
CA ALA A 304 -13.80 2.50 -1.21
C ALA A 304 -14.83 3.57 -0.81
N GLY A 305 -15.92 3.15 -0.16
CA GLY A 305 -16.99 4.04 0.31
C GLY A 305 -16.59 5.06 1.39
N PHE A 306 -15.45 4.88 2.07
CA PHE A 306 -15.01 5.74 3.17
C PHE A 306 -13.73 6.53 2.86
N ILE A 307 -12.92 6.05 1.91
CA ILE A 307 -11.61 6.62 1.59
C ILE A 307 -11.70 8.08 1.16
N ARG A 308 -12.73 8.47 0.39
CA ARG A 308 -12.86 9.85 -0.10
C ARG A 308 -13.02 10.86 1.05
N GLU A 309 -13.99 10.64 1.94
CA GLU A 309 -14.18 11.48 3.15
C GLU A 309 -12.89 11.52 3.97
N TRP A 310 -12.30 10.36 4.23
CA TRP A 310 -11.11 10.23 5.06
C TRP A 310 -9.90 10.98 4.48
N ILE A 311 -9.59 10.82 3.19
CA ILE A 311 -8.45 11.49 2.54
C ILE A 311 -8.67 13.00 2.45
N MET A 312 -9.87 13.44 2.06
CA MET A 312 -10.14 14.86 1.90
C MET A 312 -10.10 15.63 3.22
N TYR A 313 -10.72 15.06 4.27
CA TYR A 313 -10.69 15.63 5.61
C TYR A 313 -9.24 15.74 6.14
N HIS A 314 -8.47 14.66 6.05
CA HIS A 314 -7.10 14.64 6.56
C HIS A 314 -6.11 15.43 5.69
N GLY A 315 -6.39 15.56 4.40
CA GLY A 315 -5.65 16.45 3.50
C GLY A 315 -5.82 17.91 3.90
N TRP A 316 -7.05 18.31 4.27
CA TRP A 316 -7.30 19.64 4.84
C TRP A 316 -6.59 19.85 6.20
N LEU A 317 -6.43 18.79 7.00
CA LEU A 317 -5.63 18.86 8.23
C LEU A 317 -4.11 18.91 7.97
N GLY A 318 -3.65 18.73 6.73
CA GLY A 318 -2.27 18.87 6.32
C GLY A 318 -1.50 17.55 6.12
N ILE A 319 -2.19 16.42 5.95
CA ILE A 319 -1.53 15.21 5.42
C ILE A 319 -1.25 15.41 3.93
N GLN A 320 -0.03 15.07 3.49
CA GLN A 320 0.47 15.41 2.15
C GLN A 320 0.63 14.19 1.23
N ARG A 321 0.67 12.98 1.80
CA ARG A 321 0.85 11.73 1.04
C ARG A 321 0.25 10.54 1.77
N TRP A 322 -0.35 9.63 1.02
CA TRP A 322 -0.97 8.42 1.54
C TRP A 322 -0.34 7.15 0.97
N PHE A 323 -0.12 6.18 1.84
CA PHE A 323 0.29 4.82 1.52
C PHE A 323 -0.83 3.86 1.93
N LEU A 324 -1.61 3.39 0.96
CA LEU A 324 -2.70 2.46 1.15
C LEU A 324 -2.25 1.04 0.81
N TYR A 325 -2.14 0.19 1.82
CA TYR A 325 -1.85 -1.24 1.66
C TYR A 325 -3.16 -1.98 1.45
N ASP A 326 -3.43 -2.38 0.21
CA ASP A 326 -4.66 -3.04 -0.16
C ASP A 326 -4.55 -4.56 0.04
N ASN A 327 -5.31 -5.07 1.00
CA ASN A 327 -5.33 -6.49 1.36
C ASN A 327 -6.40 -7.27 0.56
N ASN A 328 -6.35 -7.17 -0.76
CA ASN A 328 -7.25 -7.82 -1.72
C ASN A 328 -8.69 -7.30 -1.71
N SER A 329 -8.87 -5.99 -1.81
CA SER A 329 -10.19 -5.38 -1.99
C SER A 329 -10.86 -5.84 -3.29
N ASP A 330 -12.18 -5.94 -3.26
CA ASP A 330 -13.05 -6.29 -4.39
C ASP A 330 -14.11 -5.22 -4.70
N ASP A 331 -14.00 -4.06 -4.07
CA ASP A 331 -14.79 -2.85 -4.33
C ASP A 331 -14.05 -1.87 -5.26
N GLU A 332 -14.65 -0.70 -5.50
CA GLU A 332 -14.18 0.33 -6.44
C GLU A 332 -12.99 1.16 -5.91
N LEU A 333 -12.13 0.55 -5.08
CA LEU A 333 -11.03 1.26 -4.42
C LEU A 333 -10.04 1.85 -5.42
N LYS A 334 -9.77 1.16 -6.54
CA LYS A 334 -8.81 1.63 -7.56
C LYS A 334 -9.32 2.89 -8.24
N GLU A 335 -10.61 2.93 -8.57
CA GLU A 335 -11.32 4.04 -9.19
C GLU A 335 -11.32 5.24 -8.24
N VAL A 336 -11.69 5.04 -6.98
CA VAL A 336 -11.68 6.10 -5.96
C VAL A 336 -10.28 6.71 -5.78
N ILE A 337 -9.23 5.88 -5.75
CA ILE A 337 -7.84 6.36 -5.65
C ILE A 337 -7.44 7.13 -6.92
N SER A 338 -7.84 6.65 -8.10
CA SER A 338 -7.59 7.34 -9.37
C SER A 338 -8.22 8.74 -9.37
N ASP A 339 -9.49 8.85 -8.98
CA ASP A 339 -10.21 10.12 -8.89
C ASP A 339 -9.54 11.08 -7.91
N LEU A 340 -9.17 10.60 -6.71
CA LEU A 340 -8.45 11.40 -5.72
C LEU A 340 -7.08 11.89 -6.24
N ASN A 341 -6.39 11.10 -7.06
CA ASN A 341 -5.12 11.52 -7.65
C ASN A 341 -5.29 12.54 -8.78
N LEU A 342 -6.38 12.47 -9.55
CA LEU A 342 -6.75 13.55 -10.49
C LEU A 342 -7.02 14.87 -9.75
N GLU A 343 -7.47 14.79 -8.51
CA GLU A 343 -7.68 15.92 -7.59
C GLU A 343 -6.42 16.31 -6.79
N ASN A 344 -5.26 15.72 -7.08
CA ASN A 344 -3.94 15.99 -6.49
C ASN A 344 -3.74 15.55 -5.02
N TYR A 345 -4.43 14.52 -4.54
CA TYR A 345 -4.24 14.00 -3.18
C TYR A 345 -3.03 13.07 -2.99
N ASN A 346 -2.23 12.75 -4.01
CA ASN A 346 -0.97 11.99 -3.86
C ASN A 346 -1.12 10.68 -3.06
N VAL A 347 -2.04 9.83 -3.51
CA VAL A 347 -2.41 8.56 -2.90
C VAL A 347 -1.73 7.42 -3.65
N SER A 348 -0.91 6.65 -2.94
CA SER A 348 -0.27 5.45 -3.49
C SER A 348 -0.94 4.18 -2.96
N ARG A 349 -1.36 3.30 -3.87
CA ARG A 349 -1.86 1.96 -3.56
C ARG A 349 -0.72 0.95 -3.66
N HIS A 350 -0.70 -0.02 -2.76
CA HIS A 350 0.19 -1.17 -2.82
C HIS A 350 -0.59 -2.44 -2.55
N ALA A 351 -0.56 -3.37 -3.51
CA ALA A 351 -1.15 -4.67 -3.32
C ALA A 351 -0.39 -5.43 -2.23
N TRP A 352 -1.10 -5.86 -1.20
CA TRP A 352 -0.54 -6.62 -0.09
C TRP A 352 -1.39 -7.88 0.12
N PRO A 353 -1.22 -8.92 -0.70
CA PRO A 353 -2.13 -10.08 -0.74
C PRO A 353 -1.97 -11.02 0.46
N TRP A 354 -1.04 -10.73 1.36
CA TRP A 354 -0.67 -11.53 2.51
C TRP A 354 -1.72 -11.41 3.62
N ILE A 355 -2.46 -12.48 3.91
CA ILE A 355 -3.47 -12.47 4.97
C ILE A 355 -2.80 -12.51 6.36
N LYS A 356 -3.43 -11.88 7.38
CA LYS A 356 -2.92 -11.91 8.76
C LYS A 356 -1.48 -11.40 8.90
N SER A 357 -1.18 -10.26 8.29
CA SER A 357 0.17 -9.70 8.17
C SER A 357 0.21 -8.17 8.34
N GLN A 358 -0.71 -7.59 9.12
CA GLN A 358 -0.81 -6.13 9.29
C GLN A 358 0.49 -5.52 9.82
N GLU A 359 1.09 -6.14 10.84
CA GLU A 359 2.34 -5.68 11.46
C GLU A 359 3.50 -5.69 10.46
N ALA A 360 3.57 -6.72 9.61
CA ALA A 360 4.53 -6.79 8.51
C ALA A 360 4.27 -5.74 7.43
N GLY A 361 3.00 -5.53 7.06
CA GLY A 361 2.60 -4.50 6.10
C GLY A 361 2.97 -3.08 6.57
N PHE A 362 2.79 -2.78 7.86
CA PHE A 362 3.20 -1.51 8.43
C PHE A 362 4.71 -1.35 8.56
N ALA A 363 5.44 -2.42 8.90
CA ALA A 363 6.89 -2.41 8.82
C ALA A 363 7.38 -2.12 7.38
N HIS A 364 6.78 -2.78 6.38
CA HIS A 364 7.08 -2.53 4.97
C HIS A 364 6.73 -1.09 4.55
N CYS A 365 5.60 -0.57 5.02
CA CYS A 365 5.18 0.80 4.73
C CYS A 365 6.13 1.84 5.31
N LEU A 366 6.59 1.64 6.55
CA LEU A 366 7.56 2.50 7.20
C LEU A 366 8.87 2.57 6.40
N LEU A 367 9.36 1.42 5.89
CA LEU A 367 10.55 1.37 5.04
C LEU A 367 10.38 2.21 3.77
N ARG A 368 9.21 2.13 3.11
CA ARG A 368 8.93 2.91 1.90
C ARG A 368 8.71 4.39 2.15
N ALA A 369 8.16 4.74 3.31
CA ALA A 369 7.88 6.12 3.68
C ALA A 369 9.12 6.86 4.21
N ARG A 370 10.10 6.13 4.77
CA ARG A 370 11.30 6.69 5.42
C ARG A 370 12.05 7.72 4.57
N ASP A 371 12.17 7.48 3.27
CA ASP A 371 12.94 8.37 2.37
C ASP A 371 12.10 9.53 1.81
N GLN A 372 10.82 9.62 2.18
CA GLN A 372 9.87 10.56 1.60
C GLN A 372 9.18 11.43 2.65
N CYS A 373 9.10 10.97 3.89
CA CYS A 373 8.24 11.51 4.93
C CYS A 373 9.04 11.75 6.23
N GLU A 374 8.97 12.96 6.77
CA GLU A 374 9.51 13.24 8.11
C GLU A 374 8.70 12.51 9.20
N TRP A 375 7.36 12.57 9.08
CA TRP A 375 6.42 11.94 9.98
C TRP A 375 5.40 11.08 9.22
N VAL A 376 5.03 9.96 9.81
CA VAL A 376 4.05 9.01 9.26
C VAL A 376 3.01 8.68 10.33
N ALA A 377 1.76 9.01 10.06
CA ALA A 377 0.61 8.65 10.87
C ALA A 377 0.14 7.22 10.53
N PHE A 378 -0.07 6.40 11.56
CA PHE A 378 -0.60 5.03 11.42
C PHE A 378 -1.97 4.93 12.08
N PHE A 379 -3.03 5.00 11.28
CA PHE A 379 -4.41 5.04 11.74
C PHE A 379 -5.36 4.44 10.69
N ASP A 380 -6.54 4.04 11.12
CA ASP A 380 -7.51 3.31 10.31
C ASP A 380 -8.44 4.28 9.56
N VAL A 381 -9.09 3.80 8.49
CA VAL A 381 -9.99 4.63 7.65
C VAL A 381 -11.25 5.08 8.40
N ASP A 382 -11.64 4.35 9.46
CA ASP A 382 -12.74 4.73 10.34
C ASP A 382 -12.31 5.68 11.48
N GLU A 383 -11.14 6.32 11.36
CA GLU A 383 -10.56 7.16 12.41
C GLU A 383 -10.18 8.56 11.93
N PHE A 384 -10.64 9.56 12.70
CA PHE A 384 -10.56 10.96 12.33
C PHE A 384 -9.89 11.77 13.44
N TYR A 385 -8.80 12.46 13.10
CA TYR A 385 -8.18 13.41 14.01
C TYR A 385 -9.15 14.56 14.31
N ASN A 386 -9.30 14.91 15.58
CA ASN A 386 -10.14 15.99 16.05
C ASN A 386 -9.31 16.90 16.94
N ILE A 387 -9.04 18.11 16.46
CA ILE A 387 -8.16 19.10 17.10
C ILE A 387 -9.05 20.21 17.66
N PRO A 388 -9.29 20.29 18.98
CA PRO A 388 -10.30 21.20 19.54
C PRO A 388 -9.89 22.69 19.64
N THR A 389 -8.74 23.09 19.10
CA THR A 389 -8.17 24.43 19.37
C THR A 389 -8.96 25.53 18.66
N SER A 390 -9.11 26.69 19.32
CA SER A 390 -9.96 27.80 18.86
C SER A 390 -9.46 28.53 17.59
N ASN A 391 -8.29 28.16 17.06
CA ASN A 391 -7.67 28.72 15.86
C ASN A 391 -7.52 27.66 14.78
N LEU A 392 -8.58 26.88 14.53
CA LEU A 392 -8.60 25.87 13.48
C LEU A 392 -8.53 26.56 12.10
N GLY A 393 -7.38 26.41 11.46
CA GLY A 393 -7.20 26.70 10.05
C GLY A 393 -6.79 25.43 9.31
N ASN A 394 -6.74 25.53 7.99
CA ASN A 394 -6.11 24.54 7.12
C ASN A 394 -4.71 24.19 7.69
N ASN A 395 -4.32 22.91 7.64
CA ASN A 395 -3.05 22.37 8.16
C ASN A 395 -2.92 22.23 9.69
N ALA A 396 -4.02 22.29 10.47
CA ALA A 396 -3.92 22.23 11.93
C ALA A 396 -3.17 20.99 12.51
N LEU A 397 -3.29 19.81 11.88
CA LEU A 397 -2.56 18.61 12.34
C LEU A 397 -1.07 18.72 11.97
N HIS A 398 -0.80 19.15 10.75
CA HIS A 398 0.55 19.42 10.28
C HIS A 398 1.28 20.42 11.19
N ASP A 399 0.65 21.57 11.49
CA ASP A 399 1.22 22.59 12.37
C ASP A 399 1.47 22.07 13.79
N LEU A 400 0.57 21.23 14.31
CA LEU A 400 0.77 20.58 15.61
C LEU A 400 2.00 19.67 15.60
N VAL A 401 2.17 18.85 14.56
CA VAL A 401 3.31 17.95 14.39
C VAL A 401 4.60 18.75 14.19
N HIS A 402 4.59 19.77 13.34
CA HIS A 402 5.72 20.68 13.09
C HIS A 402 6.19 21.37 14.38
N ASN A 403 5.26 21.89 15.17
CA ASN A 403 5.57 22.55 16.44
C ASN A 403 6.18 21.58 17.46
N ILE A 404 5.73 20.32 17.49
CA ILE A 404 6.34 19.28 18.32
C ILE A 404 7.73 18.92 17.79
N SER A 405 7.88 18.83 16.46
CA SER A 405 9.14 18.52 15.80
C SER A 405 10.22 19.53 16.18
N THR A 406 9.89 20.82 16.09
CA THR A 406 10.80 21.95 16.39
C THR A 406 11.05 22.12 17.88
N SER A 407 10.02 22.04 18.73
CA SER A 407 10.15 22.25 20.18
C SER A 407 10.73 21.06 20.95
N SER A 408 10.68 19.86 20.38
CA SER A 408 11.14 18.63 21.03
C SER A 408 11.72 17.63 20.01
N PRO A 409 12.94 17.88 19.49
CA PRO A 409 13.54 17.09 18.40
C PRO A 409 13.72 15.60 18.72
N LEU A 410 13.85 15.24 20.01
CA LEU A 410 13.94 13.85 20.46
C LEU A 410 12.58 13.12 20.50
N THR A 411 11.49 13.78 20.12
CA THR A 411 10.18 13.11 20.01
C THR A 411 10.18 12.24 18.76
N GLY A 412 10.26 10.92 18.95
CA GLY A 412 10.16 9.94 17.87
C GLY A 412 8.73 9.50 17.58
N GLN A 413 7.82 9.75 18.52
CA GLN A 413 6.44 9.28 18.44
C GLN A 413 5.49 10.23 19.17
N ILE A 414 4.41 10.64 18.49
CA ILE A 414 3.30 11.38 19.05
C ILE A 414 2.14 10.42 19.23
N ARG A 415 1.66 10.24 20.45
CA ARG A 415 0.54 9.36 20.79
C ARG A 415 -0.72 10.19 21.02
N ILE A 416 -1.82 9.82 20.36
CA ILE A 416 -3.12 10.50 20.45
C ILE A 416 -4.20 9.46 20.80
N ASP A 417 -4.94 9.73 21.87
CA ASP A 417 -5.96 8.81 22.38
C ASP A 417 -7.25 8.86 21.53
N CYS A 418 -7.92 7.71 21.45
CA CYS A 418 -9.10 7.46 20.62
C CYS A 418 -10.36 7.25 21.46
N PHE A 419 -11.48 7.77 20.97
CA PHE A 419 -12.81 7.56 21.51
C PHE A 419 -13.68 6.79 20.51
N ASN A 420 -14.30 5.71 20.95
CA ASN A 420 -15.12 4.86 20.08
C ASN A 420 -16.54 5.42 19.94
N PHE A 421 -16.96 5.69 18.71
CA PHE A 421 -18.29 6.12 18.32
C PHE A 421 -19.17 4.94 17.94
N GLY A 422 -20.48 5.09 18.22
CA GLY A 422 -21.55 4.16 17.89
C GLY A 422 -22.46 4.63 16.76
N PRO A 423 -23.48 3.84 16.39
CA PRO A 423 -24.35 4.14 15.25
C PRO A 423 -25.20 5.40 15.46
N SER A 424 -25.28 5.94 16.68
CA SER A 424 -25.93 7.21 16.98
C SER A 424 -27.43 7.23 16.61
N GLY A 425 -28.10 6.08 16.78
CA GLY A 425 -29.51 5.90 16.42
C GLY A 425 -29.74 5.52 14.96
N LEU A 426 -28.71 5.54 14.11
CA LEU A 426 -28.83 5.25 12.68
C LEU A 426 -28.90 3.74 12.41
N LYS A 427 -29.68 3.38 11.39
CA LYS A 427 -29.77 2.02 10.84
C LYS A 427 -29.15 1.89 9.44
N VAL A 428 -28.89 3.03 8.79
CA VAL A 428 -28.29 3.13 7.47
C VAL A 428 -27.08 4.05 7.56
N SER A 429 -26.04 3.78 6.77
CA SER A 429 -24.85 4.61 6.73
C SER A 429 -25.22 6.05 6.35
N PRO A 430 -24.65 7.06 7.02
CA PRO A 430 -24.92 8.46 6.71
C PRO A 430 -24.36 8.83 5.33
N SER A 431 -25.21 9.40 4.46
CA SER A 431 -24.82 9.82 3.11
C SER A 431 -23.83 10.98 3.08
N GLU A 432 -23.82 11.78 4.14
CA GLU A 432 -22.99 12.98 4.29
C GLU A 432 -21.60 12.65 4.85
N GLY A 433 -21.37 11.40 5.27
CA GLY A 433 -20.11 10.95 5.86
C GLY A 433 -20.24 10.50 7.31
N VAL A 434 -19.32 9.63 7.72
CA VAL A 434 -19.31 9.02 9.06
C VAL A 434 -19.12 10.08 10.14
N ALA A 435 -18.37 11.14 9.85
CA ALA A 435 -18.08 12.20 10.81
C ALA A 435 -19.29 13.08 11.14
N LEU A 436 -20.24 13.21 10.21
CA LEU A 436 -21.47 13.97 10.41
C LEU A 436 -22.62 13.13 10.98
N GLY A 437 -22.68 11.84 10.63
CA GLY A 437 -23.77 10.96 11.04
C GLY A 437 -23.59 10.37 12.43
N TYR A 438 -22.37 10.01 12.82
CA TYR A 438 -22.11 9.37 14.10
C TYR A 438 -21.62 10.37 15.14
N THR A 439 -22.52 10.82 16.01
CA THR A 439 -22.25 11.85 17.03
C THR A 439 -22.44 11.36 18.46
N CYS A 440 -22.53 10.05 18.68
CA CYS A 440 -22.58 9.48 20.02
C CYS A 440 -21.48 8.45 20.23
N ARG A 441 -20.83 8.53 21.40
CA ARG A 441 -19.66 7.71 21.72
C ARG A 441 -19.68 7.16 23.14
N LEU A 442 -18.78 6.22 23.39
CA LEU A 442 -18.43 5.77 24.74
C LEU A 442 -17.68 6.86 25.52
N LYS A 443 -17.83 6.87 26.84
CA LYS A 443 -17.21 7.86 27.73
C LYS A 443 -15.70 7.68 27.85
N GLY A 444 -15.23 6.44 27.97
CA GLY A 444 -13.82 6.10 28.13
C GLY A 444 -13.03 6.14 26.82
N ASN A 445 -11.74 6.49 26.92
CA ASN A 445 -10.77 6.20 25.87
C ASN A 445 -10.39 4.71 25.95
N VAL A 446 -10.16 4.08 24.80
CA VAL A 446 -9.88 2.63 24.75
C VAL A 446 -8.50 2.36 24.17
N ARG A 447 -8.07 3.18 23.20
CA ARG A 447 -6.82 2.98 22.44
C ARG A 447 -6.17 4.32 22.13
N HIS A 448 -5.03 4.24 21.46
CA HIS A 448 -4.32 5.37 20.89
C HIS A 448 -3.82 5.02 19.49
N LYS A 449 -3.61 6.04 18.67
CA LYS A 449 -2.81 5.97 17.44
C LYS A 449 -1.58 6.82 17.57
N SER A 450 -0.64 6.59 16.67
CA SER A 450 0.59 7.34 16.67
C SER A 450 0.96 7.94 15.33
N ILE A 451 1.66 9.06 15.42
CA ILE A 451 2.41 9.69 14.34
C ILE A 451 3.88 9.51 14.69
N LEU A 452 4.64 8.90 13.79
CA LEU A 452 5.98 8.39 14.06
C LEU A 452 6.99 9.06 13.13
N ARG A 453 8.18 9.36 13.65
CA ARG A 453 9.34 9.65 12.82
C ARG A 453 9.96 8.34 12.33
N PRO A 454 10.06 8.07 11.03
CA PRO A 454 10.67 6.83 10.53
C PRO A 454 12.12 6.62 10.99
N GLU A 455 12.89 7.70 11.15
CA GLU A 455 14.28 7.67 11.62
C GLU A 455 14.41 7.23 13.09
N ALA A 456 13.38 7.44 13.90
CA ALA A 456 13.36 7.16 15.33
C ALA A 456 12.98 5.71 15.68
N VAL A 457 12.45 4.96 14.71
CA VAL A 457 12.00 3.58 14.91
C VAL A 457 13.18 2.62 15.08
N ASP A 458 13.09 1.71 16.04
CA ASP A 458 14.09 0.69 16.34
C ASP A 458 14.37 -0.21 15.13
N GLU A 459 15.60 -0.72 15.05
CA GLU A 459 16.03 -1.53 13.91
C GLU A 459 15.32 -2.88 13.80
N SER A 460 14.62 -3.33 14.84
CA SER A 460 13.80 -4.54 14.74
C SER A 460 12.51 -4.36 13.94
N LEU A 461 12.05 -3.11 13.73
CA LEU A 461 10.72 -2.79 13.20
C LEU A 461 9.56 -3.39 14.02
N LEU A 462 9.81 -3.80 15.27
CA LEU A 462 8.79 -4.34 16.16
C LEU A 462 7.69 -3.29 16.34
N ASN A 463 6.45 -3.69 16.05
CA ASN A 463 5.30 -2.82 16.18
C ASN A 463 4.10 -3.50 16.81
N ARG A 464 3.18 -2.67 17.30
CA ARG A 464 1.86 -3.04 17.81
C ARG A 464 0.82 -2.30 17.01
N ILE A 465 0.86 -2.54 15.69
CA ILE A 465 -0.02 -1.98 14.68
C ILE A 465 0.22 -0.46 14.54
N HIS A 466 -0.27 0.36 15.47
CA HIS A 466 -0.23 1.82 15.33
C HIS A 466 0.93 2.49 16.07
N HIS A 467 1.83 1.73 16.66
CA HIS A 467 3.03 2.24 17.32
C HIS A 467 4.19 1.26 17.16
N PHE A 468 5.40 1.81 17.15
CA PHE A 468 6.64 1.07 16.98
C PHE A 468 7.52 1.22 18.21
N GLU A 469 8.38 0.23 18.45
CA GLU A 469 9.50 0.39 19.36
C GLU A 469 10.44 1.48 18.83
N LEU A 470 10.92 2.35 19.73
CA LEU A 470 11.81 3.46 19.38
C LEU A 470 13.27 3.13 19.72
N LYS A 471 14.19 3.69 18.94
CA LYS A 471 15.62 3.67 19.26
C LYS A 471 15.89 4.38 20.59
N THR A 472 16.95 3.95 21.28
CA THR A 472 17.45 4.64 22.47
C THR A 472 17.74 6.11 22.15
N GLY A 473 17.28 7.02 23.02
CA GLY A 473 17.43 8.47 22.87
C GLY A 473 16.19 9.17 22.30
N PHE A 474 15.30 8.44 21.62
CA PHE A 474 13.99 8.98 21.22
C PHE A 474 12.93 8.70 22.29
N ALA A 475 11.97 9.62 22.39
CA ALA A 475 10.88 9.56 23.36
C ALA A 475 9.51 9.53 22.68
N GLN A 476 8.55 8.91 23.36
CA GLN A 476 7.13 9.02 23.05
C GLN A 476 6.53 10.22 23.80
N ARG A 477 5.69 11.00 23.10
CA ARG A 477 4.94 12.12 23.66
C ARG A 477 3.43 11.87 23.50
N SER A 478 2.74 11.65 24.60
CA SER A 478 1.27 11.56 24.60
C SER A 478 0.65 12.95 24.63
N LEU A 479 -0.30 13.21 23.74
CA LEU A 479 -1.02 14.48 23.70
C LEU A 479 -2.23 14.45 24.63
N PRO A 480 -2.44 15.49 25.46
CA PRO A 480 -3.68 15.66 26.20
C PRO A 480 -4.89 15.76 25.27
N HIS A 481 -6.01 15.16 25.65
CA HIS A 481 -7.29 15.21 24.92
C HIS A 481 -7.75 16.62 24.52
N LYS A 482 -7.39 17.64 25.30
CA LYS A 482 -7.73 19.05 24.99
C LYS A 482 -6.94 19.63 23.80
N ILE A 483 -5.84 18.99 23.40
CA ILE A 483 -4.99 19.38 22.27
C ILE A 483 -5.40 18.61 21.03
N ALA A 484 -5.50 17.29 21.14
CA ALA A 484 -5.90 16.42 20.04
C ALA A 484 -6.53 15.14 20.59
N MET A 485 -7.46 14.59 19.83
CA MET A 485 -8.03 13.26 20.04
C MET A 485 -8.42 12.66 18.70
N ILE A 486 -8.75 11.36 18.71
CA ILE A 486 -9.24 10.67 17.52
C ILE A 486 -10.67 10.21 17.76
N ASN A 487 -11.56 10.57 16.83
CA ASN A 487 -12.87 9.98 16.71
C ASN A 487 -12.71 8.65 15.96
N HIS A 488 -12.96 7.53 16.64
CA HIS A 488 -12.87 6.20 16.04
C HIS A 488 -14.30 5.67 15.83
N TYR A 489 -14.75 5.65 14.59
CA TYR A 489 -16.07 5.17 14.16
C TYR A 489 -16.12 3.63 14.13
N LYS A 490 -15.71 3.02 15.25
CA LYS A 490 -15.54 1.57 15.40
C LYS A 490 -16.84 0.80 15.19
N TYR A 491 -17.95 1.31 15.73
CA TYR A 491 -19.25 0.65 15.78
C TYR A 491 -20.25 1.37 14.87
N GLN A 492 -20.00 1.32 13.56
CA GLN A 492 -20.93 1.84 12.56
C GLN A 492 -22.23 1.04 12.51
N VAL A 493 -23.16 1.46 11.65
CA VAL A 493 -24.37 0.68 11.35
C VAL A 493 -24.07 -0.77 10.98
N TRP A 494 -25.01 -1.67 11.27
CA TRP A 494 -24.76 -3.11 11.26
C TRP A 494 -24.28 -3.67 9.92
N ASN A 495 -24.88 -3.19 8.82
CA ASN A 495 -24.53 -3.62 7.46
C ASN A 495 -23.04 -3.36 7.11
N VAL A 496 -22.42 -2.34 7.71
CA VAL A 496 -20.98 -2.08 7.61
C VAL A 496 -20.22 -2.88 8.66
N PHE A 497 -20.65 -2.83 9.93
CA PHE A 497 -19.93 -3.45 11.04
C PHE A 497 -19.74 -4.97 10.86
N LYS A 498 -20.74 -5.66 10.30
CA LYS A 498 -20.70 -7.12 10.11
C LYS A 498 -19.52 -7.60 9.24
N ALA A 499 -18.95 -6.74 8.39
CA ALA A 499 -17.77 -7.08 7.59
C ALA A 499 -16.56 -7.46 8.47
N LYS A 500 -16.47 -6.92 9.71
CA LYS A 500 -15.42 -7.27 10.67
C LYS A 500 -15.44 -8.75 11.07
N PHE A 501 -16.56 -9.46 10.93
CA PHE A 501 -16.66 -10.91 11.21
C PHE A 501 -16.08 -11.80 10.12
N VAL A 502 -15.89 -11.27 8.91
CA VAL A 502 -15.39 -12.03 7.76
C VAL A 502 -13.87 -12.09 7.80
N ARG A 503 -13.21 -10.96 8.10
CA ARG A 503 -11.76 -10.85 7.99
C ARG A 503 -11.17 -9.90 9.03
N ARG A 504 -10.08 -10.33 9.68
CA ARG A 504 -9.17 -9.48 10.44
C ARG A 504 -7.77 -9.50 9.82
N VAL A 505 -7.09 -8.36 9.84
CA VAL A 505 -5.78 -8.19 9.18
C VAL A 505 -4.57 -8.40 10.09
N SER A 506 -4.70 -8.19 11.41
CA SER A 506 -3.59 -8.41 12.37
C SER A 506 -3.22 -9.88 12.48
N ALA A 507 -1.91 -10.15 12.53
CA ALA A 507 -1.35 -11.49 12.68
C ALA A 507 -1.62 -12.10 14.06
N TYR A 508 -1.78 -11.24 15.08
CA TYR A 508 -1.81 -11.64 16.50
C TYR A 508 -3.20 -11.52 17.13
N VAL A 509 -4.22 -11.24 16.31
CA VAL A 509 -5.60 -11.12 16.77
C VAL A 509 -6.45 -12.22 16.17
N THR A 510 -7.08 -13.00 17.05
CA THR A 510 -7.99 -14.10 16.73
C THR A 510 -9.17 -13.63 15.87
N ASP A 511 -9.57 -14.47 14.90
CA ASP A 511 -10.79 -14.22 14.13
C ASP A 511 -12.05 -14.27 14.98
N TRP A 512 -13.05 -13.47 14.59
CA TRP A 512 -14.31 -13.35 15.33
C TRP A 512 -15.07 -14.65 15.45
N GLN A 513 -14.97 -15.51 14.43
CA GLN A 513 -15.70 -16.77 14.35
C GLN A 513 -15.12 -17.85 15.28
N GLU A 514 -13.91 -17.64 15.79
CA GLU A 514 -13.31 -18.57 16.75
C GLU A 514 -13.82 -18.29 18.17
N LYS A 515 -13.90 -19.32 19.01
CA LYS A 515 -14.33 -19.22 20.42
C LYS A 515 -13.21 -18.87 21.39
N THR A 516 -12.04 -18.55 20.89
CA THR A 516 -10.84 -18.23 21.66
C THR A 516 -10.82 -16.74 22.03
N ASN A 517 -10.54 -16.42 23.30
CA ASN A 517 -10.48 -15.05 23.83
C ASN A 517 -11.76 -14.22 23.61
N GLU A 518 -12.93 -14.80 23.90
CA GLU A 518 -14.22 -14.11 23.76
C GLU A 518 -14.33 -12.84 24.64
N GLU A 519 -13.65 -12.84 25.78
CA GLU A 519 -13.61 -11.72 26.73
C GLU A 519 -12.58 -10.63 26.35
N SER A 520 -11.88 -10.74 25.21
CA SER A 520 -10.88 -9.76 24.80
C SER A 520 -11.50 -8.38 24.51
N ASN A 521 -10.77 -7.32 24.86
CA ASN A 521 -11.07 -5.93 24.45
C ASN A 521 -11.02 -5.71 22.92
N ASP A 522 -10.51 -6.70 22.17
CA ASP A 522 -10.57 -6.76 20.71
C ASP A 522 -11.94 -7.17 20.18
N ARG A 523 -12.84 -7.67 21.03
CA ARG A 523 -14.23 -8.01 20.67
C ARG A 523 -15.19 -6.90 21.05
N THR A 524 -16.39 -6.98 20.49
CA THR A 524 -17.47 -6.03 20.76
C THR A 524 -18.30 -6.60 21.90
N PRO A 525 -18.48 -5.84 22.98
CA PRO A 525 -19.30 -6.28 24.11
C PRO A 525 -20.70 -6.69 23.66
N GLY A 526 -21.15 -7.86 24.11
CA GLY A 526 -22.49 -8.37 23.84
C GLY A 526 -22.72 -8.88 22.41
N LEU A 527 -21.65 -9.22 21.67
CA LEU A 527 -21.72 -9.99 20.43
C LEU A 527 -21.03 -11.35 20.60
N GLY A 528 -21.60 -12.40 19.99
CA GLY A 528 -20.99 -13.73 19.92
C GLY A 528 -20.01 -13.86 18.76
N THR A 529 -19.82 -15.09 18.27
CA THR A 529 -18.93 -15.42 17.14
C THR A 529 -19.60 -15.30 15.77
N GLU A 530 -20.91 -15.11 15.74
CA GLU A 530 -21.71 -15.05 14.52
C GLU A 530 -22.16 -13.63 14.20
N ALA A 531 -22.25 -13.31 12.91
CA ALA A 531 -22.69 -12.02 12.42
C ALA A 531 -24.23 -11.90 12.45
N ILE A 532 -24.80 -11.89 13.65
CA ILE A 532 -26.24 -11.68 13.90
C ILE A 532 -26.46 -10.28 14.48
N GLU A 533 -27.34 -9.49 13.86
CA GLU A 533 -27.66 -8.12 14.30
C GLU A 533 -28.46 -8.15 15.62
N PRO A 534 -27.98 -7.48 16.68
CA PRO A 534 -28.82 -7.24 17.84
C PRO A 534 -29.93 -6.22 17.54
N GLU A 535 -31.14 -6.45 18.06
CA GLU A 535 -32.30 -5.58 17.84
C GLU A 535 -32.04 -4.10 18.22
N ASP A 536 -31.27 -3.89 19.27
CA ASP A 536 -30.91 -2.58 19.80
C ASP A 536 -29.58 -2.02 19.24
N TRP A 537 -28.94 -2.64 18.23
CA TRP A 537 -27.61 -2.26 17.74
C TRP A 537 -27.47 -0.76 17.47
N HIS A 538 -28.46 -0.18 16.77
CA HIS A 538 -28.52 1.24 16.43
C HIS A 538 -28.47 2.18 17.66
N LEU A 539 -28.85 1.72 18.84
CA LEU A 539 -28.85 2.49 20.10
C LEU A 539 -27.62 2.21 20.98
N ARG A 540 -26.79 1.22 20.62
CA ARG A 540 -25.62 0.83 21.43
C ARG A 540 -24.48 1.85 21.34
N PHE A 541 -23.56 1.75 22.31
CA PHE A 541 -22.32 2.53 22.41
C PHE A 541 -22.50 4.05 22.49
N CYS A 542 -23.67 4.49 22.96
CA CYS A 542 -24.01 5.90 23.13
C CYS A 542 -24.06 6.29 24.61
N GLN A 543 -22.98 6.90 25.11
CA GLN A 543 -22.87 7.37 26.50
C GLN A 543 -22.65 8.88 26.60
N VAL A 544 -22.01 9.47 25.58
CA VAL A 544 -21.74 10.90 25.48
C VAL A 544 -22.12 11.35 24.08
N TRP A 545 -22.99 12.35 24.01
CA TRP A 545 -23.23 13.11 22.78
C TRP A 545 -22.03 14.01 22.50
N ASP A 546 -21.46 13.86 21.32
CA ASP A 546 -20.22 14.51 20.91
C ASP A 546 -20.30 14.95 19.44
N THR A 547 -20.64 16.22 19.24
CA THR A 547 -20.81 16.83 17.92
C THR A 547 -19.57 17.60 17.47
N ARG A 548 -18.49 17.63 18.26
CA ARG A 548 -17.36 18.56 18.05
C ARG A 548 -16.77 18.47 16.63
N LEU A 549 -16.56 17.25 16.12
CA LEU A 549 -16.05 17.08 14.76
C LEU A 549 -17.08 17.43 13.68
N LYS A 550 -18.35 17.08 13.91
CA LYS A 550 -19.45 17.46 13.02
C LYS A 550 -19.57 18.99 12.90
N ASP A 551 -19.64 19.68 14.03
CA ASP A 551 -19.78 21.14 14.08
C ASP A 551 -18.58 21.81 13.44
N PHE A 552 -17.38 21.26 13.66
CA PHE A 552 -16.17 21.71 13.00
C PHE A 552 -16.23 21.58 11.47
N ILE A 553 -16.59 20.40 10.96
CA ILE A 553 -16.69 20.14 9.52
C ILE A 553 -17.73 21.07 8.88
N LEU A 554 -18.90 21.21 9.49
CA LEU A 554 -19.98 22.07 9.00
C LEU A 554 -19.56 23.54 8.94
N ALA A 555 -18.77 24.00 9.91
CA ALA A 555 -18.32 25.38 9.96
C ALA A 555 -17.17 25.71 8.99
N ASN A 556 -16.37 24.72 8.57
CA ASN A 556 -15.10 24.97 7.87
C ASN A 556 -14.99 24.35 6.47
N LEU A 557 -15.72 23.28 6.18
CA LEU A 557 -15.54 22.51 4.94
C LEU A 557 -16.74 22.54 4.00
N VAL A 558 -17.91 22.99 4.48
CA VAL A 558 -19.09 23.12 3.63
C VAL A 558 -18.86 24.26 2.64
N ASP A 559 -19.05 23.98 1.35
CA ASP A 559 -18.99 24.98 0.32
C ASP A 559 -20.19 25.95 0.46
N PRO A 560 -19.95 27.26 0.61
CA PRO A 560 -21.02 28.22 0.90
C PRO A 560 -21.97 28.48 -0.28
N ASN A 561 -21.61 28.07 -1.49
CA ASN A 561 -22.42 28.27 -2.70
C ASN A 561 -23.31 27.05 -2.97
N THR A 562 -22.81 25.85 -2.72
CA THR A 562 -23.49 24.58 -3.03
C THR A 562 -24.10 23.90 -1.82
N ASN A 563 -23.69 24.28 -0.60
CA ASN A 563 -23.98 23.58 0.66
C ASN A 563 -23.54 22.10 0.67
N LEU A 564 -22.57 21.74 -0.17
CA LEU A 564 -22.00 20.40 -0.22
C LEU A 564 -20.65 20.34 0.51
N LEU A 565 -20.34 19.17 1.05
CA LEU A 565 -19.02 18.85 1.59
C LEU A 565 -18.05 18.48 0.46
N PRO A 566 -16.72 18.59 0.66
CA PRO A 566 -15.74 18.34 -0.39
C PRO A 566 -15.81 16.92 -1.00
N TRP A 567 -16.23 15.94 -0.19
CA TRP A 567 -16.37 14.55 -0.60
C TRP A 567 -17.73 14.21 -1.23
N GLN A 568 -18.70 15.13 -1.19
CA GLN A 568 -19.98 14.93 -1.85
C GLN A 568 -19.88 15.31 -3.32
N ARG A 569 -20.41 14.46 -4.20
CA ARG A 569 -20.54 14.78 -5.63
C ARG A 569 -21.86 15.51 -5.85
N SER A 570 -21.86 16.57 -6.66
CA SER A 570 -23.10 17.15 -7.18
C SER A 570 -23.81 16.08 -8.00
N THR A 571 -25.07 15.78 -7.64
CA THR A 571 -25.89 14.78 -8.33
C THR A 571 -26.35 15.27 -9.70
#